data_AF-W0VBV1-F1
#
_entry.id   AF-W0VBV1-F1
#
_cell.length_a   1.000
_cell.length_b   1.000
_cell.length_c   1.000
_cell.angle_alpha   90.00
_cell.angle_beta   90.00
_cell.angle_gamma   90.00
#
_symmetry.space_group_name_H-M   'P 1'
#
loop_
_entity.id
_entity.type
_entity.pdbx_description
1 polymer ?
#
loop_
_entity_poly.entity_id
_entity_poly.type
_entity_poly.pdbx_seq_one_letter_code
_entity_poly.pdbx_strand_id
1 'polypeptide(L)'
;MPSFGLDGFLYAGAGDPPGNGQNLNVLLGKMLRLDVRTATVAQAYLIPPGNPFINQSGKRGEIWAYGLRNPWRYAFDTVDNRLYLADAGQRIRSW
;
A
#
# COMPACT_ATOMS: atom_id res chain seq x y z
N MET A 1 -7.24 2.26 -9.16
CA MET A 1 -7.93 3.47 -8.63
C MET A 1 -7.87 3.44 -7.11
N PRO A 2 -7.61 4.56 -6.43
CA PRO A 2 -7.69 4.64 -4.96
C PRO A 2 -9.10 4.32 -4.45
N SER A 3 -9.22 3.76 -3.25
CA SER A 3 -10.51 3.47 -2.61
C SER A 3 -10.41 3.54 -1.09
N PHE A 4 -11.51 3.85 -0.41
CA PHE A 4 -11.57 3.86 1.05
C PHE A 4 -11.89 2.47 1.59
N GLY A 5 -11.14 2.06 2.63
CA GLY A 5 -11.48 0.89 3.44
C GLY A 5 -12.61 1.17 4.43
N LEU A 6 -13.15 0.13 5.06
CA LEU A 6 -14.16 0.28 6.12
C LEU A 6 -13.63 0.97 7.38
N ASP A 7 -12.31 0.97 7.57
CA ASP A 7 -11.61 1.71 8.61
C ASP A 7 -11.52 3.22 8.32
N GLY A 8 -12.01 3.65 7.15
CA GLY A 8 -12.07 5.05 6.73
C GLY A 8 -10.73 5.62 6.25
N PHE A 9 -9.71 4.78 6.05
CA PHE A 9 -8.44 5.21 5.47
C PHE A 9 -8.42 5.01 3.96
N LEU A 10 -7.63 5.83 3.27
CA LEU A 10 -7.44 5.74 1.83
C LEU A 10 -6.42 4.65 1.52
N TYR A 11 -6.82 3.70 0.67
CA TYR A 11 -5.92 2.71 0.11
C TYR A 11 -5.57 3.04 -1.33
N ALA A 12 -4.29 2.88 -1.68
CA ALA A 12 -3.79 3.13 -3.02
C ALA A 12 -2.66 2.16 -3.37
N GLY A 13 -2.77 1.53 -4.54
CA GLY A 13 -1.71 0.69 -5.07
C GLY A 13 -0.64 1.53 -5.77
N ALA A 14 0.62 1.23 -5.48
CA ALA A 14 1.78 1.75 -6.19
C ALA A 14 2.48 0.60 -6.93
N GLY A 15 2.54 0.72 -8.26
CA GLY A 15 3.19 -0.28 -9.13
C GLY A 15 4.68 -0.46 -8.84
N ASP A 16 5.23 -1.59 -9.26
CA ASP A 16 6.66 -1.90 -9.20
C ASP A 16 7.31 -1.69 -10.57
N PRO A 17 8.01 -0.57 -10.82
CA PRO A 17 9.18 -0.59 -11.68
C PRO A 17 10.11 -1.66 -11.11
N PRO A 18 10.52 -2.65 -11.92
CA PRO A 18 10.92 -3.97 -11.43
C PRO A 18 11.99 -3.91 -10.33
N GLY A 19 11.81 -4.72 -9.30
CA GLY A 19 12.81 -4.97 -8.26
C GLY A 19 12.64 -4.16 -6.97
N ASN A 20 11.55 -3.40 -6.81
CA ASN A 20 11.30 -2.63 -5.60
C ASN A 20 10.27 -3.27 -4.65
N GLY A 21 9.56 -4.32 -5.07
CA GLY A 21 8.55 -5.01 -4.26
C GLY A 21 9.01 -5.31 -2.82
N GLN A 22 10.24 -5.78 -2.64
CA GLN A 22 10.83 -6.12 -1.34
C GLN A 22 11.52 -4.94 -0.63
N ASN A 23 11.84 -3.86 -1.35
CA ASN A 23 12.51 -2.70 -0.77
C ASN A 23 11.48 -1.85 0.00
N LEU A 24 11.59 -1.82 1.34
CA LEU A 24 10.69 -1.09 2.22
C LEU A 24 11.03 0.40 2.36
N ASN A 25 12.17 0.85 1.82
CA ASN A 25 12.56 2.27 1.79
C ASN A 25 11.84 3.07 0.71
N VAL A 26 11.13 2.40 -0.19
CA VAL A 26 10.42 3.01 -1.32
C VAL A 26 8.95 2.59 -1.31
N LEU A 27 8.12 3.42 -1.93
CA LEU A 27 6.66 3.19 -2.02
C LEU A 27 6.26 2.33 -3.22
N LEU A 28 7.21 1.89 -4.05
CA LEU A 28 6.96 1.11 -5.26
C LEU A 28 6.72 -0.36 -4.94
N GLY A 29 5.78 -0.99 -5.64
CA GLY A 29 5.39 -2.38 -5.42
C GLY A 29 4.68 -2.61 -4.07
N LYS A 30 3.85 -1.65 -3.67
CA LYS A 30 3.20 -1.59 -2.35
C LYS A 30 1.70 -1.33 -2.46
N MET A 31 0.96 -1.77 -1.46
CA MET A 31 -0.34 -1.20 -1.11
C MET A 31 -0.11 -0.18 -0.01
N LEU A 32 -0.56 1.04 -0.22
CA LEU A 32 -0.47 2.15 0.73
C LEU A 32 -1.77 2.30 1.50
N ARG A 33 -1.69 2.71 2.76
CA ARG A 33 -2.84 3.06 3.62
C ARG A 33 -2.55 4.40 4.29
N LEU A 34 -3.36 5.42 3.97
CA LEU A 34 -3.14 6.82 4.32
C LEU A 34 -4.34 7.41 5.05
N ASP A 35 -4.09 8.29 6.02
CA ASP A 35 -5.14 9.13 6.61
C ASP A 35 -5.18 10.49 5.92
N VAL A 36 -6.16 10.64 5.03
CA VAL A 36 -6.41 11.89 4.30
C VAL A 36 -7.52 12.72 4.93
N ARG A 37 -8.24 12.19 5.92
CA ARG A 37 -9.35 12.90 6.59
C ARG A 37 -8.84 13.93 7.57
N THR A 38 -7.68 13.68 8.17
CA THR A 38 -6.99 14.57 9.11
C THR A 38 -5.91 15.42 8.43
N ALA A 39 -5.88 15.43 7.10
CA ALA A 39 -4.94 16.22 6.32
C ALA A 39 -5.12 17.74 6.57
N THR A 40 -4.01 18.46 6.50
CA THR A 40 -3.96 19.92 6.58
C THR A 40 -3.27 20.47 5.33
N VAL A 41 -3.30 21.79 5.13
CA VAL A 41 -2.56 22.43 4.02
C VAL A 41 -1.05 22.15 4.11
N ALA A 42 -0.50 22.10 5.33
CA ALA A 42 0.92 21.81 5.55
C ALA A 42 1.25 20.32 5.42
N GLN A 43 0.27 19.44 5.54
CA GLN A 43 0.46 18.00 5.56
C GLN A 43 -0.71 17.28 4.86
N ALA A 44 -0.49 16.87 3.61
CA ALA A 44 -1.52 16.28 2.75
C ALA A 44 -2.08 14.93 3.22
N TYR A 45 -1.38 14.23 4.12
CA TYR A 45 -1.84 13.01 4.76
C TYR A 45 -1.05 12.70 6.03
N LEU A 46 -1.65 11.89 6.90
CA LEU A 46 -1.00 11.27 8.05
C LEU A 46 -0.84 9.76 7.82
N ILE A 47 0.01 9.13 8.63
CA ILE A 47 0.19 7.68 8.64
C ILE A 47 -0.79 7.09 9.66
N PRO A 48 -1.76 6.27 9.24
CA PRO A 48 -2.73 5.65 10.13
C PRO A 48 -2.04 4.86 11.25
N PRO A 49 -2.53 4.98 12.50
CA PRO A 49 -2.16 4.04 13.56
C PRO A 49 -2.42 2.60 13.12
N GLY A 50 -1.52 1.69 13.52
CA GLY A 50 -1.59 0.27 13.16
C GLY A 50 -0.99 -0.09 11.79
N ASN A 51 -0.44 0.87 11.03
CA ASN A 51 0.37 0.51 9.88
C ASN A 51 1.61 -0.31 10.32
N PRO A 52 1.96 -1.40 9.62
CA PRO A 52 2.94 -2.39 10.08
C PRO A 52 4.38 -1.87 10.18
N PHE A 53 4.69 -0.76 9.50
CA PHE A 53 6.03 -0.17 9.44
C PHE A 53 6.10 1.24 10.02
N ILE A 54 5.07 1.68 10.73
CA ILE A 54 5.08 2.99 11.38
C ILE A 54 6.26 3.11 12.36
N ASN A 55 6.94 4.25 12.35
CA ASN A 55 8.08 4.57 13.23
C ASN A 55 9.27 3.60 13.15
N GLN A 56 9.41 2.85 12.05
CA GLN A 56 10.58 1.98 11.82
C GLN A 56 11.58 2.67 10.90
N SER A 57 12.80 2.86 11.38
CA SER A 57 13.88 3.45 10.59
C SER A 57 14.16 2.62 9.33
N GLY A 58 14.40 3.29 8.20
CA GLY A 58 14.63 2.64 6.92
C GLY A 58 13.39 1.94 6.33
N LYS A 59 12.18 2.32 6.76
CA LYS A 59 10.93 1.82 6.19
C LYS A 59 9.92 2.94 6.04
N ARG A 60 9.13 2.86 4.97
CA ARG A 60 8.05 3.80 4.71
C ARG A 60 6.81 3.40 5.50
N GLY A 61 6.38 4.25 6.43
CA GLY A 61 5.23 3.97 7.29
C GLY A 61 3.89 3.96 6.53
N GLU A 62 3.85 4.49 5.31
CA GLU A 62 2.68 4.44 4.42
C GLU A 62 2.34 3.01 3.97
N ILE A 63 3.29 2.07 4.05
CA ILE A 63 3.15 0.70 3.54
C ILE A 63 2.18 -0.10 4.42
N TRP A 64 1.11 -0.61 3.81
CA TRP A 64 0.21 -1.60 4.38
C TRP A 64 0.57 -3.03 3.97
N ALA A 65 0.89 -3.24 2.69
CA ALA A 65 1.37 -4.51 2.16
C ALA A 65 2.51 -4.27 1.14
N TYR A 66 3.41 -5.23 1.00
CA TYR A 66 4.59 -5.15 0.14
C TYR A 66 4.79 -6.42 -0.68
N GLY A 67 5.76 -6.40 -1.59
CA GLY A 67 6.05 -7.51 -2.49
C GLY A 67 5.09 -7.60 -3.69
N LEU A 68 4.39 -6.51 -4.02
CA LEU A 68 3.40 -6.46 -5.09
C LEU A 68 4.05 -5.98 -6.39
N ARG A 69 3.56 -6.44 -7.54
CA ARG A 69 4.03 -5.97 -8.85
C ARG A 69 3.06 -4.93 -9.44
N ASN A 70 1.76 -5.22 -9.44
CA ASN A 70 0.76 -4.41 -10.13
C ASN A 70 -0.55 -4.23 -9.32
N PRO A 71 -0.51 -3.58 -8.15
CA PRO A 71 -1.64 -3.49 -7.21
C PRO A 71 -2.77 -2.53 -7.64
N TRP A 72 -3.21 -2.56 -8.90
CA TRP A 72 -4.21 -1.62 -9.42
C TRP A 72 -5.66 -2.08 -9.25
N ARG A 73 -5.87 -3.40 -9.13
CA ARG A 73 -7.20 -4.00 -8.93
C ARG A 73 -7.24 -4.69 -7.57
N TYR A 74 -8.11 -4.18 -6.72
CA TYR A 74 -8.37 -4.69 -5.38
C TYR A 74 -9.79 -4.32 -4.96
N ALA A 75 -10.31 -5.04 -3.96
CA ALA A 75 -11.64 -4.83 -3.40
C ALA A 75 -11.64 -5.10 -1.91
N PHE A 76 -12.52 -4.44 -1.19
CA PHE A 76 -12.79 -4.73 0.21
C PHE A 76 -13.99 -5.66 0.30
N ASP A 77 -13.82 -6.76 1.03
CA ASP A 77 -14.93 -7.54 1.53
C ASP A 77 -15.45 -6.87 2.79
N THR A 78 -16.71 -6.45 2.75
CA THR A 78 -17.35 -5.69 3.82
C THR A 78 -17.89 -6.55 4.94
N VAL A 79 -17.94 -7.88 4.76
CA VAL A 79 -18.40 -8.82 5.78
C VAL A 79 -17.27 -9.11 6.77
N ASP A 80 -16.08 -9.44 6.24
CA ASP A 80 -14.93 -9.84 7.05
C ASP A 80 -13.86 -8.74 7.21
N ASN A 81 -14.09 -7.54 6.65
CA ASN A 81 -13.15 -6.42 6.60
C ASN A 81 -11.78 -6.82 6.02
N ARG A 82 -11.81 -7.60 4.93
CA ARG A 82 -10.60 -8.07 4.24
C ARG A 82 -10.35 -7.27 2.98
N LEU A 83 -9.07 -7.02 2.70
CA LEU A 83 -8.62 -6.50 1.42
C LEU A 83 -8.19 -7.65 0.52
N TYR A 84 -8.90 -7.84 -0.59
CA TYR A 84 -8.52 -8.75 -1.67
C TYR A 84 -7.83 -7.99 -2.77
N LEU A 85 -6.67 -8.49 -3.21
CA LEU A 85 -5.87 -7.84 -4.24
C LEU A 85 -5.40 -8.90 -5.26
N ALA A 86 -5.54 -8.58 -6.54
CA ALA A 86 -4.99 -9.39 -7.61
C ALA A 86 -3.59 -8.87 -7.96
N ASP A 87 -2.57 -9.70 -7.79
CA ASP A 87 -1.21 -9.40 -8.22
C ASP A 87 -0.75 -10.41 -9.26
N ALA A 88 -0.34 -9.92 -10.42
CA ALA A 88 0.25 -10.75 -11.46
C ALA A 88 1.76 -10.80 -11.23
N GLY A 89 2.25 -11.95 -10.76
CA GLY A 89 3.67 -12.19 -10.52
C GLY A 89 4.55 -12.00 -11.77
N GLN A 90 5.83 -11.73 -11.55
CA GLN A 90 6.80 -11.58 -12.62
C GLN A 90 7.31 -12.96 -13.08
N ARG A 91 7.20 -13.25 -14.39
CA ARG A 91 8.00 -14.34 -14.99
C ARG A 91 9.45 -13.89 -15.05
N ILE A 92 10.29 -14.45 -14.20
CA ILE A 92 11.74 -14.39 -14.36
C ILE A 92 12.10 -15.57 -15.27
N ARG A 93 12.48 -15.30 -16.52
CA ARG A 93 13.11 -16.33 -17.37
C ARG A 93 14.59 -16.30 -17.01
N SER A 94 15.04 -17.19 -16.14
CA SER A 94 16.46 -17.51 -16.01
C SER A 94 16.82 -18.43 -17.17
N TRP A 95 17.74 -17.98 -18.04
CA TRP A 95 18.47 -18.86 -18.94
C TRP A 95 19.76 -19.28 -18.25
#